data_AF-A0A1I5UI94-F1
#
_entry.id   AF-A0A1I5UI94-F1
#
_cell.length_a   1.000
_cell.length_b   1.000
_cell.length_c   1.000
_cell.angle_alpha   90.00
_cell.angle_beta   90.00
_cell.angle_gamma   90.00
#
_symmetry.space_group_name_H-M   'P 1'
#
loop_
_entity.id
_entity.type
_entity.pdbx_description
1 polymer ?
#
loop_
_entity_poly.entity_id
_entity_poly.type
_entity_poly.pdbx_seq_one_letter_code
_entity_poly.pdbx_strand_id
1 'polypeptide(L)'
;VITSWRNKWENLSNYFKYPADIRRIIYTTNIIESVHRQFRKLTKTKGAFPNENSLLKLLYMGIQNAQKKWTMPMRNWSLTLSQLAIFFEGRLEEALEL
;
A
#
# COMPACT_ATOMS: atom_id res chain seq x y z
N VAL A 1 3.74 -23.88 -2.62
CA VAL A 1 3.20 -22.83 -1.71
C VAL A 1 3.70 -23.01 -0.28
N ILE A 2 3.43 -24.14 0.38
CA ILE A 2 3.79 -24.40 1.79
C ILE A 2 5.30 -24.17 2.08
N THR A 3 6.19 -24.63 1.19
CA THR A 3 7.64 -24.44 1.33
C THR A 3 8.04 -22.95 1.38
N SER A 4 7.45 -22.12 0.53
CA SER A 4 7.71 -20.66 0.53
C SER A 4 7.25 -20.00 1.83
N TRP A 5 6.09 -20.42 2.36
CA TRP A 5 5.58 -19.94 3.65
C TRP A 5 6.50 -20.33 4.81
N ARG A 6 6.96 -21.59 4.85
CA ARG A 6 7.90 -22.06 5.88
C ARG A 6 9.22 -21.29 5.82
N ASN A 7 9.78 -21.12 4.62
CA ASN A 7 11.05 -20.42 4.42
C ASN A 7 10.98 -18.93 4.80
N LYS A 8 9.80 -18.30 4.67
CA LYS A 8 9.59 -16.87 4.98
C LYS A 8 8.86 -16.64 6.30
N TRP A 9 8.66 -17.69 7.10
CA TRP A 9 7.77 -17.64 8.26
C TRP A 9 8.20 -16.58 9.28
N GLU A 10 9.50 -16.43 9.49
CA GLU A 10 10.07 -15.41 10.38
C GLU A 10 9.63 -13.99 9.99
N ASN A 11 9.59 -13.69 8.69
CA ASN A 11 9.15 -12.39 8.20
C ASN A 11 7.63 -12.24 8.25
N LEU A 12 6.90 -13.29 7.86
CA LEU A 12 5.44 -13.27 7.77
C LEU A 12 4.78 -13.25 9.16
N SER A 13 5.39 -13.88 10.17
CA SER A 13 4.82 -13.95 11.51
C SER A 13 4.79 -12.60 12.24
N ASN A 14 5.65 -11.65 11.84
CA ASN A 14 5.64 -10.28 12.35
C ASN A 14 4.29 -9.59 12.18
N TYR A 15 3.53 -9.96 11.14
CA TYR A 15 2.17 -9.47 10.93
C TYR A 15 1.27 -9.69 12.15
N PHE A 16 1.42 -10.80 12.87
CA PHE A 16 0.60 -11.14 14.03
C PHE A 16 0.95 -10.34 15.29
N LYS A 17 2.06 -9.61 15.30
CA LYS A 17 2.42 -8.69 16.39
C LYS A 17 1.47 -7.47 16.43
N TYR A 18 0.82 -7.15 15.30
CA TYR A 18 -0.05 -5.98 15.20
C TYR A 18 -1.49 -6.25 15.67
N PRO A 19 -2.13 -5.26 16.31
CA PRO A 19 -3.57 -5.26 16.61
C PRO A 19 -4.45 -5.51 15.38
N ALA A 20 -5.68 -5.99 15.59
CA ALA A 20 -6.60 -6.36 14.51
C ALA A 20 -6.89 -5.20 13.54
N ASP A 21 -6.99 -3.97 14.03
CA ASP A 21 -7.28 -2.80 13.20
C ASP A 21 -6.11 -2.44 12.28
N ILE A 22 -4.87 -2.51 12.77
CA ILE A 22 -3.66 -2.31 11.96
C ILE A 22 -3.50 -3.45 10.94
N ARG A 23 -3.69 -4.69 11.38
CA ARG A 23 -3.67 -5.87 10.51
C ARG A 23 -4.64 -5.73 9.33
N ARG A 24 -5.84 -5.18 9.59
CA ARG A 24 -6.85 -4.92 8.55
C ARG A 24 -6.32 -4.11 7.39
N ILE A 25 -5.59 -3.04 7.68
CA ILE A 25 -5.01 -2.18 6.66
C ILE A 25 -3.89 -2.89 5.91
N ILE A 26 -3.07 -3.67 6.62
CA ILE A 26 -1.94 -4.41 6.00
C ILE A 26 -2.44 -5.48 5.03
N TYR A 27 -3.44 -6.29 5.42
CA TYR A 27 -3.89 -7.40 4.57
C TYR A 27 -4.78 -6.97 3.41
N THR A 28 -5.32 -5.74 3.41
CA THR A 28 -6.15 -5.25 2.29
C THR A 28 -5.32 -5.08 1.02
N THR A 29 -5.36 -6.08 0.15
CA THR A 29 -4.63 -6.07 -1.12
C THR A 29 -5.26 -5.14 -2.17
N ASN A 30 -6.52 -4.76 -1.99
CA ASN A 30 -7.29 -3.92 -2.93
C ASN A 30 -6.54 -2.65 -3.38
N ILE A 31 -5.80 -1.99 -2.47
CA ILE A 31 -5.05 -0.76 -2.79
C ILE A 31 -3.92 -1.06 -3.77
N ILE A 32 -3.08 -2.04 -3.43
CA ILE A 32 -1.92 -2.44 -4.25
C ILE A 32 -2.38 -3.07 -5.57
N GLU A 33 -3.39 -3.95 -5.53
CA GLU A 33 -3.96 -4.58 -6.72
C GLU A 33 -4.58 -3.57 -7.68
N SER A 34 -5.25 -2.53 -7.16
CA SER A 34 -5.81 -1.44 -7.96
C SER A 34 -4.71 -0.68 -8.71
N VAL A 35 -3.58 -0.37 -8.06
CA VAL A 35 -2.43 0.26 -8.69
C VAL A 35 -1.82 -0.66 -9.76
N HIS A 36 -1.56 -1.92 -9.43
CA HIS A 36 -1.03 -2.90 -10.38
C HIS A 36 -1.94 -3.07 -11.61
N ARG A 37 -3.27 -3.12 -11.41
CA ARG A 37 -4.24 -3.19 -12.50
C ARG A 37 -4.15 -1.97 -13.41
N GLN A 38 -3.99 -0.77 -12.85
CA GLN A 38 -3.83 0.45 -13.64
C GLN A 38 -2.53 0.42 -14.45
N PHE A 39 -1.42 0.02 -13.86
CA PHE A 39 -0.15 -0.10 -14.58
C PHE A 39 -0.23 -1.11 -15.73
N ARG A 40 -0.76 -2.31 -15.48
CA ARG A 40 -0.98 -3.31 -16.54
C ARG A 40 -1.87 -2.76 -17.65
N LYS A 41 -2.93 -2.00 -17.32
CA LYS A 41 -3.79 -1.38 -18.33
C LYS A 41 -3.05 -0.36 -19.20
N LEU A 42 -2.22 0.49 -18.59
CA LEU A 42 -1.45 1.52 -19.29
C LEU A 42 -0.37 0.92 -20.19
N THR A 43 0.28 -0.16 -19.75
CA THR A 43 1.35 -0.81 -20.52
C THR A 43 0.84 -1.82 -21.55
N LYS A 44 -0.37 -2.39 -21.38
CA LYS A 44 -0.92 -3.43 -22.28
C LYS A 44 -0.93 -3.02 -23.77
N THR A 45 -1.12 -1.74 -24.07
CA THR A 45 -1.20 -1.25 -25.46
C THR A 45 0.14 -0.77 -26.01
N LYS A 46 1.21 -0.79 -25.22
CA LYS A 46 2.55 -0.35 -25.60
C LYS A 46 3.45 -1.58 -25.75
N GLY A 47 3.82 -1.91 -26.99
CA GLY A 47 4.70 -3.06 -27.28
C GLY A 47 6.14 -2.88 -26.81
N ALA A 48 6.67 -1.66 -26.92
CA ALA A 48 7.99 -1.28 -26.43
C ALA A 48 8.02 0.20 -26.03
N PHE A 49 8.98 0.57 -25.18
CA PHE A 49 9.25 1.95 -24.79
C PHE A 49 10.60 2.39 -25.37
N PRO A 50 10.73 3.63 -25.87
CA PRO A 50 11.96 4.11 -26.48
C PRO A 50 13.10 4.34 -25.46
N ASN A 51 12.78 4.54 -24.18
CA ASN A 51 13.72 4.60 -23.06
C ASN A 51 12.97 4.45 -21.73
N GLU A 52 13.71 4.26 -20.64
CA GLU A 52 13.18 4.13 -19.27
C GLU A 52 12.37 5.36 -18.84
N ASN A 53 12.84 6.57 -19.15
CA ASN A 53 12.15 7.81 -18.82
C ASN A 53 10.74 7.89 -19.42
N SER A 54 10.54 7.33 -20.61
CA SER A 54 9.23 7.31 -21.27
C SER A 54 8.25 6.38 -20.55
N LEU A 55 8.72 5.24 -20.03
CA LEU A 55 7.93 4.36 -19.18
C LEU A 55 7.60 5.04 -17.85
N LEU A 56 8.60 5.64 -17.19
CA LEU A 56 8.41 6.33 -15.91
C LEU A 56 7.39 7.47 -16.02
N LYS A 57 7.47 8.30 -17.08
CA LYS A 57 6.49 9.36 -17.34
C LYS A 57 5.08 8.81 -17.50
N LEU A 58 4.90 7.70 -18.23
CA LEU A 58 3.59 7.08 -18.41
C LEU A 58 3.02 6.56 -17.07
N LEU A 59 3.83 5.87 -16.28
CA LEU A 59 3.41 5.37 -14.96
C LEU A 59 3.07 6.51 -14.01
N TYR A 60 3.89 7.56 -13.98
CA TYR A 60 3.65 8.77 -13.19
C TYR A 60 2.30 9.42 -13.53
N MET A 61 2.03 9.66 -14.82
CA MET A 61 0.74 10.19 -15.26
C MET A 61 -0.42 9.26 -14.89
N GLY A 62 -0.19 7.95 -14.92
CA GLY A 62 -1.12 6.93 -14.43
C GLY A 62 -1.48 7.11 -12.96
N ILE A 63 -0.47 7.26 -12.10
CA ILE A 63 -0.65 7.50 -10.66
C ILE A 63 -1.38 8.83 -10.43
N GLN A 64 -0.98 9.91 -11.09
CA GLN A 64 -1.65 11.21 -10.93
C GLN A 64 -3.15 11.14 -11.27
N ASN A 65 -3.51 10.39 -12.32
CA ASN A 65 -4.92 10.17 -12.66
C ASN A 65 -5.65 9.24 -11.69
N ALA A 66 -4.96 8.24 -11.13
CA ALA A 66 -5.49 7.38 -10.08
C ALA A 66 -5.80 8.16 -8.80
N GLN A 67 -4.85 9.01 -8.38
CA GLN A 67 -4.91 9.79 -7.15
C GLN A 67 -6.12 10.73 -7.13
N LYS A 68 -6.53 11.28 -8.28
CA LYS A 68 -7.76 12.09 -8.41
C LYS A 68 -9.03 11.34 -7.97
N LYS A 69 -9.01 10.01 -7.97
CA LYS A 69 -10.14 9.16 -7.54
C LYS A 69 -10.02 8.66 -6.10
N TRP A 70 -8.89 8.90 -5.44
CA TRP A 70 -8.66 8.49 -4.04
C TRP A 70 -9.20 9.55 -3.08
N THR A 71 -10.51 9.80 -3.17
CA THR A 71 -11.21 10.79 -2.34
C THR A 71 -11.86 10.19 -1.11
N MET A 72 -12.14 8.88 -1.14
CA MET A 72 -12.81 8.20 -0.04
C MET A 72 -11.83 7.91 1.11
N PRO A 73 -12.15 8.34 2.34
CA PRO A 73 -11.32 8.04 3.51
C PRO A 73 -11.35 6.54 3.82
N MET A 74 -10.28 6.04 4.45
CA MET A 74 -10.26 4.67 4.93
C MET A 74 -11.30 4.45 6.03
N ARG A 75 -12.03 3.35 5.95
CA ARG A 75 -13.01 2.98 6.96
C ARG A 75 -12.32 2.74 8.31
N ASN A 76 -12.88 3.29 9.39
CA ASN A 76 -12.36 3.16 10.75
C ASN A 76 -10.91 3.67 10.91
N TRP A 77 -10.52 4.68 10.12
CA TRP A 77 -9.16 5.24 10.18
C TRP A 77 -8.82 5.82 11.56
N SER A 78 -9.77 6.52 12.20
CA SER A 78 -9.56 7.09 13.55
C SER A 78 -9.16 6.04 14.58
N LEU A 79 -9.89 4.92 14.65
CA LEU A 79 -9.56 3.82 15.55
C LEU A 79 -8.20 3.22 15.22
N THR A 80 -7.90 3.03 13.93
CA THR A 80 -6.62 2.46 13.52
C THR A 80 -5.46 3.39 13.86
N LEU A 81 -5.65 4.70 13.71
CA LEU A 81 -4.68 5.72 14.08
C LEU A 81 -4.41 5.72 15.59
N SER A 82 -5.45 5.61 16.43
CA SER A 82 -5.27 5.47 17.88
C SER A 82 -4.48 4.20 18.24
N GLN A 83 -4.77 3.08 17.58
CA GLN A 83 -3.99 1.84 17.78
C GLN A 83 -2.54 2.00 17.32
N LEU A 84 -2.28 2.74 16.25
CA LEU A 84 -0.92 3.04 15.79
C LEU A 84 -0.17 3.93 16.79
N ALA A 85 -0.83 4.94 17.35
CA ALA A 85 -0.23 5.82 18.36
C ALA A 85 0.16 5.06 19.64
N ILE A 86 -0.71 4.16 20.11
CA ILE A 86 -0.42 3.31 21.27
C ILE A 86 0.71 2.31 20.96
N PHE A 87 0.67 1.66 19.79
CA PHE A 87 1.65 0.63 19.44
C PHE A 87 3.04 1.22 19.12
N PHE A 88 3.08 2.46 18.64
CA PHE A 88 4.29 3.20 18.29
C PHE A 88 4.39 4.52 19.08
N GLU A 89 4.39 4.40 20.41
CA GLU A 89 4.46 5.52 21.34
C GLU A 89 5.62 6.49 21.00
N GLY A 90 5.38 7.79 21.08
CA GLY A 90 6.34 8.85 20.77
C GLY A 90 6.70 9.03 19.28
N ARG A 91 6.22 8.17 18.37
CA ARG A 91 6.59 8.26 16.93
C ARG A 91 5.66 9.11 16.08
N LEU A 92 4.44 9.36 16.57
CA LEU A 92 3.40 10.05 15.82
C LEU A 92 3.11 11.47 16.33
N GLU A 93 3.74 11.90 17.41
CA GLU A 93 3.51 13.22 18.04
C GLU A 93 3.78 14.37 17.06
N GLU A 94 4.94 14.36 16.40
CA GLU A 94 5.32 15.36 15.39
C GLU A 94 4.34 15.39 14.19
N ALA A 95 3.87 14.23 13.76
CA ALA A 95 2.98 14.11 12.61
C ALA A 95 1.51 14.44 12.92
N LEU A 96 1.12 14.37 14.18
CA LEU A 96 -0.24 14.66 14.65
C LEU A 96 -0.38 16.07 15.23
N GLU A 97 0.70 16.86 15.26
CA GLU A 97 0.75 18.19 15.90
C GLU A 97 0.22 18.15 17.35
N LEU A 98 0.50 17.05 18.06
CA LEU A 98 0.13 16.85 19.48
C LEU A 98 1.24 17.34 20.41
#